data_AF-A0AAW8ARX0-F1
#
_entry.id   AF-A0AAW8ARX0-F1
#
_cell.length_a   1.000
_cell.length_b   1.000
_cell.length_c   1.000
_cell.angle_alpha   90.00
_cell.angle_beta   90.00
_cell.angle_gamma   90.00
#
_symmetry.space_group_name_H-M   'P 1'
#
loop_
_entity.id
_entity.type
_entity.pdbx_description
1 polymer ?
#
loop_
_entity_poly.entity_id
_entity_poly.type
_entity_poly.pdbx_seq_one_letter_code
_entity_poly.pdbx_strand_id
1 'polypeptide(L)' 'VAHECILDLRPLKDTSGVSAEDVAKRLIDYGFHAPTLSFPVAGTLMVEPTESESRAELDRFIDAMIQIRHEIADVEAG' A
#
# COMPACT_ATOMS: atom_id res chain seq x y z
N VAL A 1 18.22 2.27 -13.64
CA VAL A 1 16.75 2.45 -13.71
C VAL A 1 16.16 1.45 -12.74
N ALA A 2 15.40 1.92 -11.74
CA ALA A 2 14.67 1.03 -10.82
C ALA A 2 13.26 0.79 -11.38
N HIS A 3 12.71 -0.41 -11.19
CA HIS A 3 11.39 -0.82 -11.69
C HIS A 3 10.38 -1.08 -10.56
N GLU A 4 10.86 -1.16 -9.32
CA GLU A 4 10.06 -1.43 -8.13
C GLU A 4 10.46 -0.51 -6.96
N CYS A 5 9.59 -0.39 -5.95
CA CYS A 5 9.89 0.31 -4.70
C CYS A 5 9.25 -0.36 -3.49
N ILE A 6 9.77 -0.07 -2.29
CA ILE A 6 9.23 -0.55 -1.01
C ILE A 6 8.51 0.59 -0.30
N LEU A 7 7.28 0.33 0.12
CA LEU A 7 6.50 1.18 1.02
C LEU A 7 6.67 0.69 2.45
N ASP A 8 7.30 1.52 3.30
CA ASP A 8 7.49 1.20 4.71
C ASP A 8 6.26 1.58 5.53
N LEU A 9 5.46 0.58 5.88
CA LEU A 9 4.22 0.74 6.65
C LEU A 9 4.42 0.46 8.15
N ARG A 10 5.63 0.07 8.58
CA ARG A 10 5.91 -0.26 9.99
C ARG A 10 5.65 0.93 10.92
N PRO A 11 6.01 2.18 10.58
CA PRO A 11 5.68 3.32 11.43
C PRO A 11 4.17 3.51 11.62
N LEU A 12 3.36 3.20 10.60
CA LEU A 12 1.90 3.29 10.69
C LEU A 12 1.33 2.23 11.62
N LYS A 13 1.92 1.03 11.65
CA LYS A 13 1.54 -0.01 12.60
C LYS A 13 1.79 0.43 14.04
N ASP A 14 2.90 1.12 14.29
CA ASP A 14 3.26 1.58 15.64
C ASP A 14 2.31 2.68 16.14
N THR A 15 1.80 3.54 15.25
CA THR A 15 0.91 4.66 15.61
C THR A 15 -0.57 4.32 15.59
N SER A 16 -1.01 3.43 14.69
CA SER A 16 -2.44 3.13 14.45
C SER A 16 -2.82 1.68 14.77
N GLY A 17 -1.86 0.78 14.91
CA GLY A 17 -2.09 -0.67 14.95
C GLY A 17 -2.34 -1.33 13.59
N VAL A 18 -2.51 -0.55 12.51
CA VAL A 18 -2.77 -1.07 11.16
C VAL A 18 -1.50 -1.65 10.54
N SER A 19 -1.55 -2.92 10.16
CA SER A 19 -0.42 -3.64 9.58
C SER A 19 -0.38 -3.59 8.05
N ALA A 20 0.75 -3.99 7.46
CA ALA A 20 0.86 -4.15 6.01
C ALA A 20 -0.12 -5.19 5.44
N GLU A 21 -0.52 -6.20 6.24
CA GLU A 21 -1.53 -7.18 5.84
C GLU A 21 -2.93 -6.55 5.75
N ASP A 22 -3.23 -5.61 6.65
CA ASP A 22 -4.51 -4.89 6.63
C ASP A 22 -4.60 -3.98 5.41
N VAL A 23 -3.52 -3.27 5.07
CA VAL A 23 -3.44 -2.47 3.83
C VAL A 23 -3.57 -3.35 2.59
N ALA A 24 -2.89 -4.51 2.57
CA ALA A 24 -2.99 -5.48 1.47
C ALA A 24 -4.42 -5.98 1.27
N LYS A 25 -5.14 -6.31 2.36
CA LYS A 25 -6.55 -6.71 2.29
C LYS A 25 -7.45 -5.56 1.89
N ARG A 26 -7.20 -4.36 2.40
CA ARG A 26 -8.01 -3.18 2.09
C ARG A 26 -7.93 -2.80 0.61
N LEU A 27 -6.77 -2.96 -0.04
CA LEU A 27 -6.61 -2.78 -1.48
C LEU A 27 -7.57 -3.64 -2.33
N ILE A 28 -7.98 -4.81 -1.82
CA ILE A 28 -8.95 -5.68 -2.51
C ILE A 28 -10.31 -5.00 -2.64
N ASP A 29 -10.72 -4.22 -1.63
CA ASP A 29 -11.97 -3.45 -1.69
C ASP A 29 -11.93 -2.33 -2.74
N TYR A 30 -10.73 -1.87 -3.10
CA TYR A 30 -10.49 -0.91 -4.18
C TYR A 30 -10.28 -1.59 -5.56
N GLY A 31 -10.42 -2.92 -5.62
CA GLY A 31 -10.29 -3.70 -6.85
C GLY A 31 -8.84 -4.04 -7.24
N PHE A 32 -7.89 -3.93 -6.31
CA PHE A 32 -6.49 -4.28 -6.55
C PHE A 32 -6.11 -5.59 -5.87
N HIS A 33 -5.37 -6.44 -6.58
CA HIS A 33 -4.59 -7.48 -5.91
C HIS A 33 -3.47 -6.81 -5.12
N ALA A 34 -3.17 -7.34 -3.93
CA ALA A 34 -2.11 -6.80 -3.11
C ALA A 34 -0.73 -6.91 -3.79
N PRO A 35 0.16 -5.92 -3.60
CA PRO A 35 1.57 -6.06 -3.96
C PRO A 35 2.26 -7.16 -3.16
N THR A 36 3.55 -7.39 -3.42
CA THR A 36 4.34 -8.36 -2.65
C THR A 36 4.37 -7.94 -1.17
N LEU A 37 3.86 -8.80 -0.30
CA LEU A 37 3.72 -8.54 1.13
C LEU A 37 4.89 -9.13 1.92
N SER A 38 5.51 -8.30 2.78
CA SER A 38 6.52 -8.70 3.76
C SER A 38 7.79 -9.36 3.19
N PHE A 39 8.11 -9.08 1.93
CA PHE A 39 9.36 -9.44 1.28
C PHE A 39 9.83 -8.27 0.39
N PRO A 40 11.14 -7.96 0.34
CA PRO A 40 12.24 -8.58 1.09
C PRO A 40 12.30 -8.15 2.57
N VAL A 41 11.46 -7.18 2.98
CA VAL A 41 11.43 -6.66 4.36
C VAL A 41 10.09 -6.97 5.01
N ALA A 42 10.11 -7.62 6.17
CA ALA A 42 8.90 -7.94 6.92
C ALA A 42 8.10 -6.68 7.32
N GLY A 43 6.78 -6.71 7.16
CA GLY A 43 5.90 -5.59 7.49
C GLY A 43 5.89 -4.46 6.47
N THR A 44 6.32 -4.73 5.23
CA THR A 44 6.33 -3.75 4.12
C THR A 44 5.54 -4.26 2.91
N LEU A 45 5.29 -3.37 1.95
CA LEU A 45 4.78 -3.72 0.62
C LEU A 45 5.83 -3.37 -0.43
N MET A 46 6.07 -4.27 -1.38
CA MET A 46 6.92 -4.03 -2.54
C MET A 46 6.05 -3.94 -3.80
N VAL A 47 6.12 -2.80 -4.49
CA VAL A 47 5.27 -2.42 -5.63
C VAL A 47 6.12 -2.36 -6.90
N GLU A 48 5.70 -3.09 -7.93
CA GLU A 48 6.26 -3.08 -9.27
C GLU A 48 5.10 -2.97 -10.29
N PRO A 49 4.90 -1.84 -10.96
CA PRO A 49 3.78 -1.66 -11.90
C PRO A 49 4.00 -2.30 -13.26
N THR A 50 5.25 -2.59 -13.64
CA THR A 50 5.68 -2.92 -15.02
C THR A 50 5.43 -1.78 -16.03
N GLU A 51 6.02 -1.90 -17.20
CA GLU A 51 5.84 -0.97 -18.32
C GLU A 51 4.51 -1.13 -19.06
N SER A 52 3.76 -2.20 -18.77
CA SER A 52 2.53 -2.53 -19.49
C SER A 52 1.32 -1.75 -18.97
N GLU A 53 1.37 -1.26 -17.74
CA GLU A 53 0.26 -0.55 -17.11
C GLU A 53 0.18 0.91 -17.56
N SER A 54 -1.04 1.36 -17.83
CA SER A 54 -1.28 2.73 -18.25
C SER A 54 -1.10 3.70 -17.08
N ARG A 55 -0.77 4.96 -17.37
CA ARG A 55 -0.74 6.02 -16.34
C ARG A 55 -2.04 6.10 -15.54
N ALA A 56 -3.20 5.91 -16.18
CA ALA A 56 -4.49 5.95 -15.50
C ALA A 56 -4.64 4.82 -14.47
N GLU A 57 -4.04 3.65 -14.72
CA GLU A 57 -4.07 2.54 -13.75
C GLU A 57 -3.13 2.80 -12.57
N LEU A 58 -1.97 3.40 -12.83
CA LEU A 58 -1.06 3.86 -11.78
C LEU A 58 -1.73 4.92 -10.90
N ASP A 59 -2.39 5.90 -11.51
CA ASP A 59 -3.09 6.97 -10.79
C ASP A 59 -4.22 6.36 -9.92
N ARG A 60 -4.98 5.38 -10.41
CA ARG A 60 -5.99 4.66 -9.60
C ARG A 60 -5.40 3.94 -8.40
N PHE A 61 -4.25 3.27 -8.56
CA PHE A 61 -3.58 2.59 -7.46
C PHE A 61 -3.07 3.60 -6.40
N ILE A 62 -2.50 4.71 -6.86
CA ILE A 62 -2.03 5.80 -5.99
C ILE A 62 -3.19 6.41 -5.21
N ASP A 63 -4.32 6.70 -5.88
CA ASP A 63 -5.51 7.24 -5.24
C ASP A 63 -6.06 6.29 -4.16
N ALA A 64 -6.08 4.98 -4.43
CA ALA A 64 -6.46 3.97 -3.43
C ALA A 64 -5.51 3.98 -2.22
N MET A 65 -4.19 4.05 -2.45
CA MET A 65 -3.20 4.12 -1.37
C MET A 65 -3.31 5.40 -0.53
N ILE A 66 -3.60 6.55 -1.17
CA ILE A 66 -3.85 7.83 -0.48
C ILE A 66 -5.10 7.71 0.38
N GLN A 67 -6.18 7.14 -0.16
CA GLN A 67 -7.40 6.96 0.61
C GLN A 67 -7.20 6.03 1.81
N ILE A 68 -6.47 4.92 1.64
CA ILE A 68 -6.09 4.05 2.76
C ILE A 68 -5.25 4.80 3.80
N ARG A 69 -4.35 5.71 3.39
CA ARG A 69 -3.60 6.54 4.34
C ARG A 69 -4.53 7.46 5.15
N HIS A 70 -5.58 8.01 4.54
CA HIS A 70 -6.59 8.79 5.27
C HIS A 70 -7.37 7.92 6.26
N GLU A 71 -7.79 6.72 5.85
CA GLU A 71 -8.45 5.76 6.75
C GLU A 71 -7.56 5.42 7.97
N ILE A 72 -6.25 5.26 7.75
CA ILE A 72 -5.28 5.07 8.85
C ILE A 72 -5.19 6.32 9.73
N ALA A 73 -5.22 7.53 9.15
CA ALA A 73 -5.18 8.78 9.91
C ALA A 73 -6.40 8.93 10.83
N ASP A 74 -7.57 8.51 10.36
CA ASP A 74 -8.79 8.49 11.17
C ASP A 74 -8.63 7.56 12.37
N VAL A 75 -7.99 6.39 12.19
CA VAL A 75 -7.65 5.48 13.30
C VAL A 75 -6.63 6.10 14.27
N GLU A 76 -5.62 6.83 13.76
CA GLU A 76 -4.64 7.55 14.59
C GLU A 76 -5.29 8.66 15.43
N ALA A 77 -6.39 9.25 14.96
CA ALA A 77 -7.09 10.36 15.62
C ALA A 77 -8.09 9.91 16.71
N GLY A 78 -8.50 8.64 16.71
CA GLY A 78 -9.51 8.08 17.63
C GLY A 78 -10.95 8.40 17.24
#